data_AF-A0A839XMR0-F1
#
_entry.id   AF-A0A839XMR0-F1
#
_cell.length_a   1.000
_cell.length_b   1.000
_cell.length_c   1.000
_cell.angle_alpha   90.00
_cell.angle_beta   90.00
_cell.angle_gamma   90.00
#
_symmetry.space_group_name_H-M   'P 1'
#
loop_
_entity.id
_entity.type
_entity.pdbx_description
1 polymer ?
#
loop_
_entity_poly.entity_id
_entity_poly.type
_entity_poly.pdbx_seq_one_letter_code
_entity_poly.pdbx_strand_id
1 'polypeptide(L)' 'MNSADRESVPRTSAFRTAPGSPEPESLDDLIADCRDIPRPHVPGQRPYPSARPWNVDEACHAQVSGLDAYV' A
#
# COMPACT_ATOMS: atom_id res chain seq x y z
N MET A 1 -30.62 -8.82 20.58
CA MET A 1 -31.11 -7.94 19.50
C MET A 1 -30.50 -6.57 19.73
N ASN A 2 -29.58 -6.03 18.93
CA ASN A 2 -29.55 -6.01 17.47
C ASN A 2 -28.17 -6.26 16.87
N SER A 3 -28.18 -7.16 15.89
CA SER A 3 -27.22 -7.26 14.78
C SER A 3 -27.41 -6.09 13.80
N ALA A 4 -26.39 -5.81 12.98
CA ALA A 4 -26.27 -4.74 11.98
C ALA A 4 -25.82 -3.40 12.62
N ASP A 5 -24.59 -2.93 12.45
CA ASP A 5 -23.90 -2.65 11.18
C ASP A 5 -22.38 -2.76 11.39
N ARG A 6 -21.78 -3.90 11.04
CA ARG A 6 -20.34 -3.92 10.69
C ARG A 6 -20.31 -3.70 9.20
N GLU A 7 -20.33 -2.42 8.83
CA GLU A 7 -20.20 -1.94 7.47
C GLU A 7 -19.04 -2.70 6.82
N SER A 8 -19.40 -3.58 5.88
CA SER A 8 -18.48 -4.42 5.13
C SER A 8 -17.68 -3.49 4.23
N VAL A 9 -16.62 -2.88 4.77
CA VAL A 9 -15.61 -2.19 3.97
C VAL A 9 -15.18 -3.19 2.90
N PRO A 10 -15.34 -2.89 1.59
CA PRO A 10 -14.80 -3.76 0.57
C PRO A 10 -13.27 -3.71 0.70
N ARG A 11 -12.72 -4.60 1.53
CA ARG A 11 -11.32 -4.99 1.44
C ARG A 11 -11.17 -5.57 0.04
N THR A 12 -10.20 -5.04 -0.69
CA THR A 12 -9.80 -5.43 -2.05
C THR A 12 -10.46 -4.62 -3.16
N SER A 13 -10.05 -3.36 -3.33
CA SER A 13 -9.88 -2.87 -4.70
C SER A 13 -8.61 -3.53 -5.22
N ALA A 14 -8.78 -4.65 -5.94
CA ALA A 14 -7.68 -5.23 -6.69
C ALA A 14 -7.26 -4.18 -7.72
N PHE A 15 -6.05 -3.66 -7.59
CA PHE A 15 -5.41 -2.89 -8.63
C PHE A 15 -5.19 -3.84 -9.80
N ARG A 16 -6.20 -3.96 -10.66
CA ARG A 16 -6.15 -4.85 -11.81
C ARG A 16 -5.34 -4.10 -12.86
N THR A 17 -4.05 -4.42 -12.95
CA THR A 17 -3.25 -4.06 -14.13
C THR A 17 -4.05 -4.50 -15.35
N ALA A 18 -4.39 -3.56 -16.23
CA ALA A 18 -5.12 -3.88 -17.44
C ALA A 18 -4.25 -4.84 -18.27
N PRO A 19 -4.80 -5.95 -18.79
CA PRO A 19 -4.04 -6.82 -19.68
C PRO A 19 -3.58 -6.00 -20.89
N GLY A 20 -2.27 -5.79 -21.02
CA GLY A 20 -1.65 -4.99 -22.09
C GLY A 20 -1.03 -3.66 -21.67
N SER A 21 -1.03 -3.30 -20.38
CA SER A 21 -0.15 -2.22 -19.90
C SER A 21 1.30 -2.73 -20.00
N PRO A 22 2.17 -2.12 -20.82
CA PRO A 22 3.58 -2.49 -20.84
C PRO A 22 4.16 -2.29 -19.43
N GLU A 23 5.08 -3.17 -19.03
CA GLU A 23 5.89 -2.92 -17.84
C GLU A 23 6.63 -1.58 -18.04
N PRO A 24 6.62 -0.66 -17.06
CA PRO A 24 7.29 0.62 -17.20
C PRO A 24 8.80 0.39 -17.31
N GLU A 25 9.41 0.96 -18.35
CA GLU A 25 10.86 0.84 -18.59
C GLU A 25 11.67 1.88 -17.79
N SER A 26 11.00 2.87 -17.20
CA SER A 26 11.60 3.91 -16.35
C SER A 26 10.73 4.32 -15.16
N LEU A 27 11.36 4.94 -14.16
CA LEU A 27 10.64 5.55 -13.03
C LEU A 27 9.70 6.67 -13.48
N ASP A 28 10.06 7.42 -14.52
CA ASP A 28 9.22 8.50 -15.04
C ASP A 28 7.94 7.95 -15.69
N ASP A 29 8.02 6.82 -16.39
CA ASP A 29 6.85 6.13 -16.96
C ASP A 29 5.93 5.63 -15.85
N LEU A 30 6.48 5.02 -14.79
CA LEU A 30 5.70 4.58 -13.63
C LEU A 30 5.01 5.77 -12.92
N ILE A 31 5.70 6.92 -12.80
CA ILE A 31 5.12 8.13 -12.23
C ILE A 31 4.00 8.66 -13.12
N ALA A 32 4.16 8.63 -14.44
CA ALA A 32 3.14 9.05 -15.39
C ALA A 32 1.87 8.20 -15.26
N ASP A 33 2.00 6.87 -15.24
CA ASP A 33 0.87 5.94 -15.03
C ASP A 33 0.15 6.22 -13.70
N CYS A 34 0.90 6.57 -12.65
CA CYS A 34 0.32 6.87 -11.34
C CYS A 34 -0.48 8.19 -11.29
N ARG A 35 -0.28 9.11 -12.24
CA ARG A 35 -1.01 10.39 -12.27
C ARG A 35 -2.48 10.20 -12.65
N ASP A 36 -2.78 9.18 -13.45
CA ASP A 36 -4.12 8.90 -13.94
C ASP A 36 -4.97 8.10 -12.94
N ILE A 37 -4.36 7.64 -11.83
CA ILE A 37 -5.07 6.94 -10.76
C ILE A 37 -6.05 7.90 -10.08
N PRO A 38 -7.37 7.62 -10.11
CA PRO A 38 -8.35 8.47 -9.46
C PRO A 38 -8.10 8.48 -7.94
N ARG A 39 -7.83 9.66 -7.39
CA ARG A 39 -7.68 9.85 -5.95
C ARG A 39 -9.06 10.11 -5.33
N PRO A 40 -9.59 9.21 -4.49
CA PRO A 40 -10.83 9.50 -3.80
C PRO A 40 -10.64 10.74 -2.94
N HIS A 41 -11.58 11.68 -3.00
CA HIS A 41 -11.62 12.79 -2.06
C HIS A 41 -11.86 12.22 -0.67
N VAL A 42 -10.93 12.45 0.25
CA VAL A 42 -11.07 12.10 1.67
C VAL A 42 -11.39 13.40 2.43
N PRO A 43 -12.66 13.65 2.80
CA PRO A 43 -13.02 14.85 3.55
C PRO A 43 -12.24 14.89 4.86
N GLY A 44 -11.58 16.02 5.13
CA GLY A 44 -10.86 16.22 6.39
C GLY A 44 -9.47 15.60 6.45
N GLN A 45 -8.71 15.56 5.33
CA GLN A 45 -7.27 15.30 5.37
C GLN A 45 -6.58 16.28 6.33
N ARG A 46 -6.42 15.83 7.58
CA ARG A 46 -5.54 16.46 8.54
C ARG A 46 -4.10 16.14 8.13
N PRO A 47 -3.13 17.03 8.38
CA PRO A 47 -1.73 16.68 8.24
C PRO A 47 -1.47 15.37 8.99
N TYR A 48 -0.94 14.37 8.29
CA TYR A 48 -0.52 13.15 8.95
C TYR A 48 0.63 13.50 9.92
N PRO A 49 0.62 12.95 11.14
CA PRO A 49 1.75 13.14 12.04
C PRO A 49 3.01 12.58 11.38
N SER A 50 4.13 13.26 11.55
CA SER A 50 5.43 12.74 11.12
C SER A 50 5.64 11.34 11.68
N ALA A 51 6.12 10.43 10.83
CA ALA A 51 6.44 9.08 11.25
C ALA A 51 7.47 9.15 12.39
N ARG A 52 7.24 8.37 13.45
CA ARG A 52 8.26 8.19 14.49
C ARG A 52 9.44 7.41 13.89
N PRO A 53 10.67 7.63 14.37
CA PRO A 53 11.79 6.78 14.02
C PRO A 53 11.43 5.33 14.38
N TRP A 54 11.49 4.46 13.37
CA TRP A 54 11.43 3.02 13.57
C TRP A 54 12.65 2.55 14.37
N ASN A 55 12.40 1.66 15.34
CA ASN A 55 13.45 0.96 16.06
C ASN A 55 13.55 -0.45 15.49
N VAL A 56 14.75 -0.84 15.06
CA VAL A 56 15.05 -2.18 14.58
C VAL A 56 15.72 -2.92 15.73
N ASP A 57 14.98 -3.80 16.37
CA ASP A 57 15.46 -4.59 17.49
C ASP A 57 15.73 -6.04 17.08
N GLU A 58 16.22 -6.83 18.04
CA GLU A 58 16.56 -8.23 17.82
C GLU A 58 15.35 -9.07 17.37
N ALA A 59 14.14 -8.71 17.77
CA ALA A 59 12.93 -9.40 17.33
C ALA A 59 12.64 -9.14 15.84
N CYS A 60 12.93 -7.93 15.35
CA CYS A 60 12.89 -7.61 13.93
C CYS A 60 13.96 -8.40 13.15
N HIS A 61 15.20 -8.44 13.67
CA HIS A 61 16.28 -9.22 13.06
C HIS A 61 15.98 -10.73 13.02
N ALA A 62 15.39 -11.29 14.07
CA ALA A 62 15.02 -12.70 14.13
C ALA A 62 13.99 -13.08 13.04
N GLN A 63 13.07 -12.18 12.68
CA GLN A 63 12.05 -12.43 11.64
C GLN A 63 12.64 -12.53 10.25
N VAL A 64 13.74 -11.82 9.98
CA VAL A 64 14.39 -11.79 8.66
C VAL A 64 15.57 -12.76 8.55
N SER A 65 16.04 -13.31 9.68
CA SER A 65 17.21 -14.21 9.74
C SER A 65 17.10 -15.51 8.91
N GLY A 66 15.88 -15.92 8.53
CA GLY A 66 15.66 -17.09 7.67
C GLY A 66 15.47 -16.78 6.19
N LEU A 67 15.52 -15.51 5.80
CA LEU A 67 15.24 -15.05 4.43
C LEU A 67 16.50 -14.87 3.57
N ASP A 68 17.69 -15.18 4.11
CA ASP A 68 18.97 -15.13 3.38
C ASP A 68 19.02 -16.05 2.14
N ALA A 69 18.07 -16.98 2.00
CA ALA A 69 17.95 -17.88 0.86
C ALA A 69 17.32 -17.25 -0.40
N TYR A 70 16.78 -16.04 -0.32
CA TYR A 70 16.24 -15.32 -1.47
C TYR A 70 17.34 -14.43 -2.08
N VAL A 71 18.12 -15.02 -2.99
CA VAL A 71 19.11 -14.33 -3.83
C VAL A 71 18.61 -14.29 -5.27
#